data_AF-A0A7W1T362-F1
#
_entry.id   AF-A0A7W1T362-F1
#
_cell.length_a   1.000
_cell.length_b   1.000
_cell.length_c   1.000
_cell.angle_alpha   90.00
_cell.angle_beta   90.00
_cell.angle_gamma   90.00
#
_symmetry.space_group_name_H-M   'P 1'
#
loop_
_entity.id
_entity.type
_entity.pdbx_description
1 polymer ?
#
loop_
_entity_poly.entity_id
_entity_poly.type
_entity_poly.pdbx_seq_one_letter_code
_entity_poly.pdbx_strand_id
1 'polypeptide(L)' 'MVKSLDSFDFVALPSLNKAMVLELARCEFLSRRENVLLIGNSGTGKSHLALGLGLAACQRGHRVRF' A
#
# COMPACT_ATOMS: atom_id res chain seq x y z
N MET A 1 -10.98 12.80 -3.88
CA MET A 1 -10.25 11.92 -4.81
C MET A 1 -9.79 10.67 -4.07
N VAL A 2 -10.05 9.48 -4.60
CA VAL A 2 -9.68 8.21 -3.95
C VAL A 2 -8.17 8.00 -4.04
N LYS A 3 -7.53 7.68 -2.91
CA LYS A 3 -6.09 7.38 -2.81
C LYS A 3 -5.85 5.90 -3.09
N SER A 4 -5.98 5.50 -4.35
CA SER A 4 -5.66 4.15 -4.83
C SER A 4 -4.18 4.01 -5.19
N LEU A 5 -3.70 2.78 -5.36
CA LEU A 5 -2.34 2.54 -5.87
C LEU A 5 -2.18 3.01 -7.33
N ASP A 6 -3.26 2.99 -8.11
CA ASP A 6 -3.25 3.46 -9.51
C ASP A 6 -3.01 4.98 -9.62
N SER A 7 -3.41 5.74 -8.60
CA SER A 7 -3.19 7.18 -8.54
C SER A 7 -1.90 7.58 -7.80
N PHE A 8 -1.08 6.59 -7.39
CA PHE A 8 0.20 6.85 -6.76
C PHE A 8 1.30 7.09 -7.81
N ASP A 9 1.98 8.22 -7.72
CA ASP A 9 3.11 8.54 -8.60
C ASP A 9 4.39 7.88 -8.08
N PHE A 10 4.71 6.71 -8.65
CA PHE A 10 5.95 5.99 -8.34
C PHE A 10 7.20 6.68 -8.92
N VAL A 11 7.07 7.54 -9.92
CA VAL A 11 8.21 8.28 -10.51
C VAL A 11 8.69 9.36 -9.54
N ALA A 12 7.78 9.96 -8.78
CA ALA A 12 8.11 10.92 -7.73
C ALA A 12 8.87 10.32 -6.53
N LEU A 13 8.86 9.00 -6.35
CA LEU A 13 9.60 8.30 -5.29
C LEU A 13 10.36 7.08 -5.85
N PRO A 14 11.46 7.29 -6.60
CA PRO A 14 12.14 6.24 -7.37
C PRO A 14 12.82 5.17 -6.49
N SER A 15 13.09 5.47 -5.21
CA SER A 15 13.63 4.51 -4.25
C SER A 15 12.58 3.50 -3.75
N LEU A 16 11.29 3.73 -4.02
CA LEU A 16 10.23 2.80 -3.64
C LEU A 16 10.16 1.65 -4.64
N ASN A 17 10.28 0.42 -4.13
CA ASN A 17 10.11 -0.78 -4.94
C ASN A 17 8.64 -0.97 -5.34
N LYS A 18 8.28 -0.51 -6.54
CA LYS A 18 6.92 -0.64 -7.10
C LYS A 18 6.44 -2.10 -7.16
N ALA A 19 7.30 -3.03 -7.55
CA ALA A 19 6.93 -4.45 -7.66
C ALA A 19 6.52 -5.03 -6.30
N MET A 20 7.26 -4.70 -5.24
CA MET A 20 6.91 -5.10 -3.88
C MET A 20 5.57 -4.51 -3.43
N VAL A 21 5.29 -3.24 -3.72
CA VAL A 21 4.01 -2.61 -3.39
C VAL A 21 2.84 -3.32 -4.08
N LEU A 22 3.00 -3.66 -5.36
CA LEU A 22 1.98 -4.41 -6.11
C LEU A 22 1.80 -5.84 -5.59
N GLU A 23 2.88 -6.46 -5.11
CA GLU A 23 2.79 -7.78 -4.45
C GLU A 23 2.01 -7.69 -3.13
N LEU A 24 2.30 -6.68 -2.30
CA LEU A 24 1.55 -6.44 -1.07
C LEU A 24 0.06 -6.20 -1.34
N ALA A 25 -0.31 -5.60 -2.47
CA ALA A 25 -1.70 -5.40 -2.87
C ALA A 25 -2.48 -6.72 -3.10
N ARG A 26 -1.79 -7.86 -3.26
CA ARG A 26 -2.43 -9.19 -3.30
C ARG A 26 -2.84 -9.71 -1.93
N CYS A 27 -2.44 -9.04 -0.86
CA CYS A 27 -2.80 -9.31 0.53
C CYS A 27 -2.35 -10.68 1.07
N GLU A 28 -1.44 -11.38 0.41
CA GLU A 28 -0.93 -12.68 0.88
C GLU A 28 -0.17 -12.56 2.22
N PHE A 29 0.37 -11.38 2.53
CA PHE A 29 0.99 -11.11 3.83
C PHE A 29 0.01 -11.31 5.01
N LEU A 30 -1.30 -11.16 4.77
CA LEU A 30 -2.32 -11.40 5.79
C LEU A 30 -2.43 -12.88 6.17
N SER A 31 -2.37 -13.79 5.19
CA SER A 31 -2.41 -15.24 5.47
C SER A 31 -1.11 -15.72 6.12
N ARG A 32 0.02 -15.11 5.73
CA ARG A 32 1.34 -15.36 6.34
C ARG A 32 1.53 -14.70 7.70
N ARG A 33 0.59 -13.86 8.16
CA ARG A 33 0.67 -13.09 9.42
C ARG A 33 1.91 -12.19 9.49
N GLU A 34 2.26 -11.59 8.36
CA GLU A 34 3.39 -10.67 8.23
C GLU A 34 2.93 -9.21 8.44
N ASN A 35 3.72 -8.45 9.17
CA ASN A 35 3.46 -7.02 9.34
C ASN A 35 4.10 -6.24 8.18
N VAL A 36 3.37 -5.25 7.65
CA VAL A 36 3.87 -4.31 6.66
C VAL A 36 4.11 -2.96 7.33
N LEU A 37 5.36 -2.50 7.35
CA LEU A 37 5.74 -1.20 7.91
C LEU A 37 6.16 -0.25 6.78
N LEU A 38 5.55 0.92 6.73
CA LEU A 38 5.92 2.00 5.81
C LEU A 38 6.76 3.02 6.56
N ILE A 39 8.08 3.06 6.29
CA ILE A 39 9.04 3.92 7.00
C ILE A 39 9.67 4.91 6.01
N GLY A 40 9.79 6.17 6.43
CA GLY A 40 10.43 7.22 5.64
C GLY A 40 10.01 8.63 6.05
N ASN A 41 10.69 9.64 5.50
CA ASN A 41 10.48 11.06 5.80
C ASN A 41 9.04 11.53 5.60
N SER A 42 8.63 12.60 6.27
CA SER A 42 7.32 13.21 6.03
C SER A 42 7.14 13.56 4.54
N GLY A 43 5.91 13.44 4.03
CA GLY A 43 5.59 13.75 2.63
C GLY A 43 5.91 12.65 1.60
N THR A 44 6.53 11.53 1.97
CA THR A 44 6.88 10.45 1.02
C THR A 44 5.73 9.51 0.62
N GLY A 45 4.48 9.91 0.84
CA GLY A 45 3.33 9.13 0.38
C GLY A 45 2.94 7.89 1.21
N LYS A 46 3.53 7.68 2.40
CA LYS A 46 3.19 6.55 3.30
C LYS A 46 1.69 6.39 3.54
N SER A 47 0.97 7.46 3.87
CA SER A 47 -0.48 7.41 4.08
C SER A 47 -1.25 7.07 2.80
N HIS A 48 -0.78 7.51 1.63
CA HIS A 48 -1.38 7.13 0.35
C HIS A 48 -1.20 5.63 0.09
N LEU A 49 0.02 5.11 0.28
CA LEU A 49 0.29 3.68 0.15
C LEU A 49 -0.54 2.84 1.12
N ALA A 50 -0.65 3.25 2.39
CA ALA A 50 -1.48 2.58 3.39
C ALA A 50 -2.95 2.53 2.96
N LEU A 51 -3.51 3.67 2.51
CA LEU A 51 -4.88 3.74 1.99
C LEU A 51 -5.07 2.89 0.73
N GLY A 52 -4.11 2.89 -0.20
CA GLY A 52 -4.16 2.09 -1.41
C GLY A 52 -4.12 0.58 -1.15
N LEU A 53 -3.24 0.15 -0.24
CA LEU A 53 -3.19 -1.25 0.21
C LEU A 53 -4.45 -1.65 0.99
N GLY A 54 -4.98 -0.75 1.83
CA GLY A 54 -6.24 -0.97 2.52
C GLY A 54 -7.43 -1.08 1.56
N LEU A 55 -7.47 -0.27 0.52
CA LEU A 55 -8.50 -0.37 -0.52
C LEU A 55 -8.42 -1.71 -1.27
N ALA A 56 -7.21 -2.15 -1.64
CA ALA A 56 -6.99 -3.45 -2.25
C ALA A 56 -7.44 -4.61 -1.35
N ALA A 57 -7.17 -4.50 -0.04
CA ALA A 57 -7.64 -5.46 0.95
C ALA A 57 -9.18 -5.49 1.06
N CYS A 58 -9.83 -4.31 1.08
CA CYS A 58 -11.30 -4.22 1.06
C CYS A 58 -11.91 -4.87 -0.19
N GLN A 59 -11.32 -4.64 -1.37
CA GLN A 59 -11.78 -5.24 -2.64
C GLN A 59 -11.69 -6.77 -2.64
N ARG A 60 -10.81 -7.34 -1.82
CA ARG A 60 -10.64 -8.78 -1.64
C ARG A 60 -11.46 -9.34 -0.47
N GLY A 61 -12.34 -8.53 0.13
CA GLY A 61 -13.23 -8.93 1.22
C GLY A 61 -12.57 -8.93 2.61
N HIS A 62 -11.37 -8.38 2.76
CA HIS A 62 -10.75 -8.25 4.07
C HIS A 62 -11.31 -7.04 4.84
N ARG A 63 -11.45 -7.21 6.15
CA ARG A 63 -11.82 -6.11 7.06
C ARG A 63 -10.59 -5.23 7.29
N VAL A 64 -10.74 -3.94 7.05
CA VAL A 64 -9.68 -2.93 7.23
C VAL A 64 -10.15 -1.88 8.21
N ARG A 65 -9.23 -1.35 9.01
CA ARG A 65 -9.44 -0.22 9.93
C ARG A 65 -8.30 0.78 9.76
N PHE A 66 -8.64 2.06 9.80
CA PHE A 66 -7.70 3.18 9.83
C PHE A 66 -7.90 3.99 11.12
#